data_AF-A0AA36G026-F1
#
_entry.id   AF-A0AA36G026-F1
#
_cell.length_a   1.000
_cell.length_b   1.000
_cell.length_c   1.000
_cell.angle_alpha   90.00
_cell.angle_beta   90.00
_cell.angle_gamma   90.00
#
_symmetry.space_group_name_H-M   'P 1'
#
loop_
_entity.id
_entity.type
_entity.pdbx_description
1 polymer ?
#
loop_
_entity_poly.entity_id
_entity_poly.type
_entity_poly.pdbx_seq_one_letter_code
_entity_poly.pdbx_strand_id
1 'polypeptide(L)'
;MLKIAVALLLLGLALAATTARRGSSDSLLSDDELSSFKEEKKELNKSCPKNAEWRECGPMCPEKACENVLKVSPCFSLRCGGPGCACKAGHVRASVNDKEGDCTPISACPQLKTNH
;
A
#
# COMPACT_ATOMS: atom_id res chain seq x y z
N MET A 1 -20.04 42.10 36.75
CA MET A 1 -19.75 42.83 35.50
C MET A 1 -18.26 42.88 35.12
N LEU A 2 -17.28 42.59 36.01
CA LEU A 2 -15.83 42.74 35.69
C LEU A 2 -15.09 41.43 35.29
N LYS A 3 -15.74 40.26 35.33
CA LYS A 3 -15.07 38.96 35.08
C LYS A 3 -15.09 38.48 33.62
N ILE A 4 -15.87 39.10 32.74
CA ILE A 4 -16.04 38.64 31.34
C ILE A 4 -15.04 39.30 30.37
N ALA A 5 -14.56 40.51 30.69
CA ALA A 5 -13.65 41.25 29.81
C ALA A 5 -12.20 40.72 29.78
N VAL A 6 -11.78 39.96 30.79
CA VAL A 6 -10.39 39.43 30.86
C VAL A 6 -10.20 38.20 29.95
N ALA A 7 -11.26 37.42 29.71
CA ALA A 7 -11.19 36.21 28.90
C ALA A 7 -10.97 36.49 27.41
N LEU A 8 -11.39 37.64 26.90
CA LEU A 8 -11.27 37.99 25.47
C LEU A 8 -9.92 38.65 25.10
N LEU A 9 -9.14 39.12 26.07
CA LEU A 9 -7.82 39.72 25.83
C LEU A 9 -6.68 38.70 25.75
N LEU A 10 -6.87 37.48 26.25
CA LEU A 10 -5.83 36.44 26.23
C LEU A 10 -5.87 35.53 24.99
N LEU A 11 -6.91 35.64 24.15
CA LEU A 11 -7.02 34.93 22.87
C LEU A 11 -6.29 35.63 21.69
N GLY A 12 -5.61 36.75 21.92
CA GLY A 12 -5.13 37.65 20.86
C GLY A 12 -3.64 37.59 20.46
N LEU A 13 -2.79 36.73 21.01
CA LEU A 13 -1.33 36.79 20.77
C LEU A 13 -0.72 35.51 20.18
N ALA A 14 -1.52 34.69 19.53
CA ALA A 14 -1.03 33.59 18.71
C ALA A 14 -0.72 34.07 17.28
N LEU A 15 0.33 34.88 17.05
CA LEU A 15 0.88 35.15 15.70
C LEU A 15 2.21 35.93 15.77
N ALA A 16 3.31 35.28 16.15
CA ALA A 16 4.65 35.69 15.72
C ALA A 16 5.70 34.61 16.02
N ALA A 17 6.61 34.42 15.07
CA ALA A 17 7.87 33.68 15.17
C ALA A 17 7.81 32.15 14.97
N THR A 18 7.57 31.75 13.72
CA THR A 18 8.41 30.73 13.09
C THR A 18 9.88 31.20 13.05
N THR A 19 10.80 30.23 13.09
CA THR A 19 12.27 30.28 12.85
C THR A 19 13.20 30.37 14.08
N ALA A 20 13.66 29.21 14.56
CA ALA A 20 15.09 28.88 14.71
C ALA A 20 15.25 27.46 15.28
N ARG A 21 15.67 26.51 14.44
CA ARG A 21 16.21 25.23 14.91
C ARG A 21 17.54 25.49 15.61
N ARG A 22 17.66 25.09 16.87
CA ARG A 22 18.94 24.82 17.52
C ARG A 22 18.77 23.52 18.30
N GLY A 23 19.52 22.49 17.90
CA GLY A 23 19.47 21.19 18.53
C GLY A 23 19.99 21.24 19.96
N SER A 24 19.57 20.29 20.78
CA SER A 24 20.46 19.29 21.40
C SER A 24 19.60 18.32 22.21
N SER A 25 20.17 17.14 22.40
CA SER A 25 19.62 15.90 22.91
C SER A 25 18.97 15.95 24.30
N ASP A 26 18.27 14.85 24.59
CA ASP A 26 17.71 14.39 25.86
C ASP A 26 16.37 14.99 26.28
N SER A 27 15.29 14.22 26.06
CA SER A 27 14.65 13.48 27.16
C SER A 27 13.37 12.78 26.69
N LEU A 28 13.37 11.46 26.87
CA LEU A 28 12.24 10.65 27.35
C LEU A 28 10.85 11.02 26.81
N LEU A 29 10.57 10.65 25.57
CA LEU A 29 9.20 10.47 25.11
C LEU A 29 8.83 8.99 25.29
N SER A 30 7.81 8.78 26.10
CA SER A 30 7.29 7.53 26.63
C SER A 30 6.99 6.49 25.54
N ASP A 31 7.24 5.22 25.87
CA ASP A 31 7.02 4.05 25.00
C ASP A 31 5.54 3.82 24.61
N ASP A 32 4.60 4.60 25.13
CA ASP A 32 3.16 4.41 24.95
C ASP A 32 2.62 4.92 23.59
N GLU A 33 3.22 5.96 22.97
CA GLU A 33 2.80 6.41 21.61
C GLU A 33 3.31 5.50 20.47
N LEU A 34 4.26 4.61 20.76
CA LEU A 34 4.74 3.60 19.81
C LEU A 34 3.72 2.47 19.58
N SER A 35 2.70 2.34 20.43
CA SER A 35 1.76 1.23 20.38
C SER A 35 0.58 1.45 19.42
N SER A 36 0.23 2.69 19.09
CA SER A 36 -0.90 2.99 18.19
C SER A 36 -0.52 3.02 16.70
N PHE A 37 0.71 3.42 16.35
CA PHE A 37 1.21 3.32 14.97
C PHE A 37 1.69 1.91 14.57
N LYS A 38 1.61 0.95 15.49
CA LYS A 38 2.11 -0.42 15.28
C LYS A 38 1.03 -1.38 14.79
N GLU A 39 -0.25 -1.04 14.88
CA GLU A 39 -1.33 -1.90 14.38
C GLU A 39 -1.77 -1.60 12.95
N GLU A 40 -1.47 -0.42 12.39
CA GLU A 40 -1.61 -0.18 10.94
C GLU A 40 -0.34 -0.55 10.15
N LYS A 41 0.81 -0.70 10.83
CA LYS A 41 2.12 -1.02 10.21
C LYS A 41 2.56 -2.48 10.38
N LYS A 42 1.78 -3.28 11.08
CA LYS A 42 1.95 -4.74 11.24
C LYS A 42 0.99 -5.39 10.24
N GLU A 43 1.31 -5.42 8.94
CA GLU A 43 2.02 -6.53 8.31
C GLU A 43 2.64 -6.08 6.96
N LEU A 44 3.46 -5.03 6.95
CA LEU A 44 4.34 -4.77 5.78
C LEU A 44 5.63 -5.61 5.89
N ASN A 45 5.48 -6.90 6.18
CA ASN A 45 6.52 -7.85 5.84
C ASN A 45 6.55 -7.86 4.30
N LYS A 46 7.57 -7.21 3.73
CA LYS A 46 7.82 -6.98 2.30
C LYS A 46 8.04 -8.30 1.52
N SER A 47 7.11 -9.22 1.63
CA SER A 47 7.06 -10.46 0.86
C SER A 47 5.83 -10.39 -0.02
N CYS A 48 5.99 -10.77 -1.28
CA CYS A 48 4.85 -10.85 -2.18
C CYS A 48 3.82 -11.87 -1.67
N PRO A 49 2.54 -11.69 -2.07
CA PRO A 49 1.49 -12.63 -1.72
C PRO A 49 1.78 -14.03 -2.28
N LYS A 50 0.99 -15.02 -1.86
CA LYS A 50 1.25 -16.41 -2.23
C LYS A 50 1.28 -16.56 -3.76
N ASN A 51 2.26 -17.31 -4.25
CA ASN A 51 2.51 -17.55 -5.67
C ASN A 51 2.79 -16.28 -6.50
N ALA A 52 3.13 -15.16 -5.86
CA ALA A 52 3.72 -14.00 -6.50
C ALA A 52 5.22 -13.92 -6.20
N GLU A 53 5.94 -13.12 -6.98
CA GLU A 53 7.35 -12.83 -6.81
C GLU A 53 7.62 -11.35 -7.00
N TRP A 54 8.61 -10.83 -6.27
CA TRP A 54 9.03 -9.46 -6.43
C TRP A 54 9.81 -9.32 -7.73
N ARG A 55 9.43 -8.36 -8.56
CA ARG A 55 10.16 -8.02 -9.79
C ARG A 55 10.55 -6.57 -9.76
N GLU A 56 11.84 -6.30 -9.99
CA GLU A 56 12.33 -4.94 -10.19
C GLU A 56 11.81 -4.35 -11.52
N CYS A 57 11.73 -5.19 -12.54
CA CYS A 57 11.07 -4.91 -13.81
C CYS A 57 9.67 -5.54 -13.80
N GLY A 58 8.66 -4.77 -13.37
CA GLY A 58 7.27 -5.22 -13.33
C GLY A 58 6.60 -5.25 -14.71
N PRO A 59 5.44 -5.91 -14.84
CA PRO A 59 4.66 -5.85 -16.08
C PRO A 59 4.07 -4.43 -16.28
N MET A 60 4.23 -3.86 -17.47
CA MET A 60 3.52 -2.63 -17.88
C MET A 60 2.05 -2.88 -18.17
N CYS A 61 1.72 -4.08 -18.63
CA CYS A 61 0.37 -4.48 -18.98
C CYS A 61 -0.34 -5.08 -17.76
N PRO A 62 -1.67 -4.92 -17.66
CA PRO A 62 -2.45 -5.57 -16.62
C PRO A 62 -2.22 -7.08 -16.60
N GLU A 63 -2.03 -7.64 -15.40
CA GLU A 63 -1.92 -9.09 -15.23
C GLU A 63 -3.20 -9.81 -15.63
N LYS A 64 -3.05 -11.09 -15.98
CA LYS A 64 -4.19 -11.96 -16.22
C LYS A 64 -4.84 -12.37 -14.90
N ALA A 65 -6.15 -12.50 -14.94
CA ALA A 65 -6.99 -13.06 -13.90
C ALA A 65 -7.83 -14.20 -14.47
N CYS A 66 -8.44 -15.02 -13.62
CA CYS A 66 -9.26 -16.15 -14.09
C CYS A 66 -10.38 -15.73 -15.06
N GLU A 67 -10.94 -14.52 -14.96
CA GLU A 67 -12.01 -14.04 -15.85
C GLU A 67 -11.51 -13.74 -17.28
N ASN A 68 -10.21 -13.51 -17.48
CA ASN A 68 -9.62 -13.13 -18.76
C ASN A 68 -8.43 -14.00 -19.18
N VAL A 69 -8.21 -15.14 -18.51
CA VAL A 69 -7.07 -16.04 -18.73
C VAL A 69 -7.04 -16.61 -20.15
N LEU A 70 -8.21 -16.83 -20.77
CA LEU A 70 -8.35 -17.31 -22.15
C LEU A 70 -8.35 -16.18 -23.20
N LYS A 71 -8.47 -14.91 -22.78
CA LYS A 71 -8.54 -13.78 -23.72
C LYS A 71 -7.12 -13.40 -24.15
N VAL A 72 -6.89 -13.11 -25.42
CA VAL A 72 -5.63 -12.48 -25.85
C VAL A 72 -5.65 -11.01 -25.43
N SER A 73 -4.60 -10.55 -24.74
CA SER A 73 -4.45 -9.13 -24.40
C SER A 73 -3.84 -8.40 -25.60
N PRO A 74 -4.42 -7.27 -26.08
CA PRO A 74 -3.77 -6.44 -27.08
C PRO A 74 -2.59 -5.64 -26.50
N CYS A 75 -2.47 -5.56 -25.17
CA CYS A 75 -1.36 -4.88 -24.52
C CYS A 75 -0.10 -5.75 -24.57
N PHE A 76 0.94 -5.22 -25.19
CA PHE A 76 2.28 -5.77 -25.21
C PHE A 76 3.29 -4.63 -25.09
N SER A 77 4.30 -4.79 -24.24
CA SER A 77 5.36 -3.81 -24.03
C SER A 77 6.67 -4.53 -23.72
N LEU A 78 7.74 -4.11 -24.38
CA LEU A 78 9.12 -4.50 -24.06
C LEU A 78 9.76 -3.61 -22.98
N ARG A 79 9.05 -2.56 -22.55
CA ARG A 79 9.49 -1.68 -21.46
C ARG A 79 9.05 -2.25 -20.11
N CYS A 80 9.90 -2.08 -19.10
CA CYS A 80 9.61 -2.43 -17.71
C CYS A 80 8.61 -1.46 -17.09
N GLY A 81 7.61 -2.02 -16.40
CA GLY A 81 6.80 -1.30 -15.43
C GLY A 81 7.59 -0.98 -14.17
N GLY A 82 6.96 -0.29 -13.23
CA GLY A 82 7.55 -0.07 -11.91
C GLY A 82 7.82 -1.38 -11.17
N PRO A 83 8.72 -1.36 -10.17
CA PRO A 83 8.98 -2.53 -9.33
C PRO A 83 7.74 -2.89 -8.51
N GLY A 84 7.49 -4.19 -8.34
CA GLY A 84 6.34 -4.67 -7.59
C GLY A 84 6.18 -6.19 -7.61
N CYS A 85 5.14 -6.67 -6.91
CA CYS A 85 4.79 -8.08 -6.93
C CYS A 85 4.03 -8.42 -8.20
N ALA A 86 4.47 -9.48 -8.87
CA ALA A 86 3.80 -10.05 -10.03
C ALA A 86 3.54 -11.55 -9.81
N CYS A 87 2.46 -12.08 -10.38
CA CYS A 87 2.21 -13.52 -10.32
C CYS A 87 3.34 -14.29 -11.00
N LYS A 88 3.78 -15.39 -10.36
CA LYS A 88 4.74 -16.31 -10.95
C LYS A 88 4.19 -16.91 -12.25
N ALA A 89 5.07 -17.36 -13.13
CA ALA A 89 4.66 -18.07 -14.34
C ALA A 89 3.71 -19.24 -14.00
N GLY A 90 2.69 -19.43 -14.83
CA GLY A 90 1.65 -20.45 -14.60
C GLY A 90 0.58 -20.08 -13.55
N HIS A 91 0.67 -18.88 -12.95
CA HIS A 91 -0.29 -18.38 -11.98
C HIS A 91 -0.92 -17.06 -12.47
N VAL A 92 -2.15 -16.81 -12.04
CA VAL A 92 -2.94 -15.62 -12.38
C VAL A 92 -3.68 -15.12 -11.15
N ARG A 93 -4.17 -13.88 -11.19
CA ARG A 93 -5.04 -13.37 -10.11
C ARG A 93 -6.36 -14.14 -10.08
N ALA A 94 -6.91 -14.31 -8.88
CA ALA A 94 -8.24 -14.90 -8.73
C ALA A 94 -9.31 -14.04 -9.41
N SER A 95 -9.18 -12.71 -9.29
CA SER A 95 -10.07 -11.75 -9.93
C SER A 95 -9.32 -10.54 -10.49
N VAL A 96 -9.88 -9.92 -11.53
CA VAL A 96 -9.39 -8.65 -12.11
C VAL A 96 -9.36 -7.48 -11.12
N ASN A 97 -10.16 -7.56 -10.05
CA ASN A 97 -10.24 -6.52 -9.02
C ASN A 97 -9.26 -6.75 -7.86
N ASP A 98 -8.62 -7.92 -7.81
CA ASP A 98 -7.76 -8.32 -6.70
C ASP A 98 -6.28 -8.10 -7.05
N LYS A 99 -5.82 -6.85 -6.86
CA LYS A 99 -4.46 -6.42 -7.24
C LYS A 99 -3.39 -6.78 -6.22
N GLU A 100 -3.79 -6.96 -4.96
CA GLU A 100 -2.89 -7.26 -3.84
C GLU A 100 -3.05 -8.70 -3.33
N GLY A 101 -4.10 -9.44 -3.74
CA GLY A 101 -4.34 -10.80 -3.27
C GLY A 101 -3.47 -11.88 -3.88
N ASP A 102 -3.67 -13.10 -3.40
CA ASP A 102 -2.90 -14.28 -3.80
C ASP A 102 -3.07 -14.63 -5.29
N CYS A 103 -2.02 -15.21 -5.86
CA CYS A 103 -2.08 -15.78 -7.20
C CYS A 103 -2.50 -17.26 -7.14
N THR A 104 -3.37 -17.66 -8.06
CA THR A 104 -3.87 -19.02 -8.18
C THR A 104 -3.28 -19.70 -9.42
N PRO A 105 -3.00 -21.01 -9.40
CA PRO A 105 -2.57 -21.72 -10.60
C PRO A 105 -3.64 -21.61 -11.69
N ILE A 106 -3.21 -21.42 -12.94
CA ILE A 106 -4.11 -21.25 -14.08
C ILE A 106 -5.14 -22.40 -14.17
N SER A 107 -4.72 -23.64 -13.89
CA SER A 107 -5.58 -24.84 -13.88
C SER A 107 -6.70 -24.81 -12.84
N ALA A 108 -6.58 -23.99 -11.80
CA ALA A 108 -7.64 -23.82 -10.80
C ALA A 108 -8.76 -22.89 -11.28
N CYS A 109 -8.55 -22.12 -12.35
CA CYS A 109 -9.56 -21.21 -12.88
C CYS A 109 -10.80 -21.97 -13.39
N PRO A 110 -12.03 -21.53 -13.06
CA PRO A 110 -13.27 -22.20 -13.45
C PRO A 110 -13.40 -22.40 -14.97
N GLN A 111 -12.93 -21.43 -15.75
CA GLN A 111 -13.04 -21.40 -17.21
C GLN A 111 -12.25 -22.51 -17.93
N LEU A 112 -11.31 -23.17 -17.23
CA LEU A 112 -10.49 -24.24 -17.79
C LEU A 112 -10.98 -25.64 -17.42
N LYS A 113 -11.93 -25.75 -16.49
CA LYS A 113 -12.45 -27.04 -15.98
C LYS A 113 -13.53 -27.64 -16.87
N THR A 114 -13.95 -26.97 -17.93
CA THR A 114 -15.13 -27.29 -18.73
C THR A 114 -14.92 -28.32 -19.86
N ASN A 115 -13.81 -29.06 -19.88
CA ASN A 115 -13.55 -30.07 -20.92
C ASN A 115 -13.10 -31.43 -20.36
N HIS A 116 -13.82 -32.01 -19.39
CA HIS A 116 -13.80 -33.46 -19.16
C HIS A 116 -15.06 -33.94 -18.42
#